data_AF-A0A960HMW4-F1
#
_entry.id   AF-A0A960HMW4-F1
#
_cell.length_a   1.000
_cell.length_b   1.000
_cell.length_c   1.000
_cell.angle_alpha   90.00
_cell.angle_beta   90.00
_cell.angle_gamma   90.00
#
_symmetry.space_group_name_H-M   'P 1'
#
loop_
_entity.id
_entity.type
_entity.pdbx_description
1 polymer ?
#
loop_
_entity_poly.entity_id
_entity_poly.type
_entity_poly.pdbx_seq_one_letter_code
_entity_poly.pdbx_strand_id
1 'polypeptide(L)' 'MRQQEIDAGQSADIDKFEEVLEGYLAGDIAEDVFRVFRLTNGIYGQRQGGHDQMVRVRIPYGGVTPEQLDLFARI' A
#
# COMPACT_ATOMS: atom_id res chain seq x y z
N MET A 1 -15.69 -14.79 6.38
CA MET A 1 -14.24 -14.61 6.34
C MET A 1 -13.76 -14.19 7.72
N ARG A 2 -12.81 -14.91 8.30
CA ARG A 2 -12.25 -14.54 9.61
C ARG A 2 -11.25 -13.41 9.35
N GLN A 3 -11.54 -12.20 9.83
CA GLN A 3 -10.59 -11.10 9.78
C GLN A 3 -9.40 -11.54 10.64
N GLN A 4 -8.23 -11.71 10.03
CA GLN A 4 -7.03 -11.99 10.81
C GLN A 4 -6.64 -10.74 11.58
N GLU A 5 -6.15 -10.95 12.80
CA GLU A 5 -5.63 -9.88 13.64
C GLU A 5 -4.38 -9.30 12.97
N ILE A 6 -4.36 -7.98 12.77
CA ILE A 6 -3.20 -7.25 12.23
C ILE A 6 -2.19 -7.15 13.36
N ASP A 7 -0.95 -7.59 13.14
CA ASP A 7 0.08 -7.48 14.18
C ASP A 7 0.48 -6.01 14.42
N ALA A 8 1.02 -5.73 15.60
CA ALA A 8 1.35 -4.36 15.99
C ALA A 8 2.36 -3.67 15.05
N GLY A 9 3.26 -4.44 14.42
CA GLY A 9 4.20 -3.91 13.44
C GLY A 9 3.50 -3.50 12.15
N GLN A 10 2.60 -4.36 11.65
CA GLN A 10 1.77 -4.04 10.48
C GLN A 10 0.88 -2.82 10.73
N SER A 11 0.29 -2.70 11.92
CA SER A 11 -0.52 -1.53 12.29
C SER A 11 0.30 -0.25 12.24
N ALA A 12 1.51 -0.27 12.84
CA ALA A 12 2.40 0.90 12.83
C ALA A 12 2.87 1.29 11.41
N ASP A 13 3.09 0.30 10.53
CA ASP A 13 3.42 0.56 9.13
C ASP A 13 2.25 1.21 8.38
N ILE A 14 1.00 0.79 8.66
CA ILE A 14 -0.21 1.40 8.11
C ILE A 14 -0.35 2.84 8.59
N ASP A 15 -0.29 3.08 9.90
CA ASP A 15 -0.44 4.42 10.50
C ASP A 15 0.60 5.40 9.92
N LYS A 16 1.85 4.95 9.77
CA LYS A 16 2.92 5.73 9.16
C LYS A 16 2.64 6.05 7.69
N PHE A 17 2.07 5.11 6.94
CA PHE A 17 1.72 5.35 5.55
C PHE A 17 0.62 6.40 5.43
N GLU A 18 -0.39 6.34 6.29
CA GLU A 18 -1.48 7.32 6.36
C GLU A 18 -0.94 8.72 6.67
N GLU A 19 -0.11 8.87 7.70
CA GLU A 19 0.50 10.16 8.07
C GLU A 19 1.28 10.80 6.91
N VAL A 20 2.12 10.02 6.24
CA VAL A 20 2.93 10.52 5.11
C VAL A 20 2.05 10.82 3.89
N LEU A 21 0.99 10.05 3.66
CA LEU A 21 0.02 10.34 2.59
C LEU A 21 -0.73 11.64 2.86
N GLU A 22 -1.19 11.86 4.09
CA GLU A 22 -1.89 13.09 4.47
C GLU A 22 -0.99 14.32 4.30
N GLY A 23 0.26 14.26 4.75
CA GLY A 23 1.23 15.34 4.56
C GLY A 23 1.53 15.63 3.08
N TYR A 24 1.56 14.60 2.22
CA TYR A 24 1.69 14.80 0.78
C TYR A 24 0.44 15.47 0.18
N LEU A 25 -0.76 15.02 0.56
CA LEU A 25 -2.02 15.60 0.07
C LEU A 25 -2.23 17.04 0.57
N ALA A 26 -1.71 17.38 1.75
CA ALA A 26 -1.69 18.74 2.29
C ALA A 26 -0.66 19.66 1.60
N GLY A 27 0.30 19.10 0.85
CA GLY A 27 1.38 19.84 0.21
C GLY A 27 2.59 20.09 1.10
N ASP A 28 2.59 19.56 2.32
CA ASP A 28 3.70 19.67 3.27
C ASP A 28 4.88 18.78 2.89
N ILE A 29 4.62 17.68 2.17
CA ILE A 29 5.64 16.76 1.66
C ILE A 29 5.79 16.95 0.15
N ALA A 30 7.01 17.24 -0.29
CA ALA A 30 7.33 17.40 -1.70
C ALA A 30 7.16 16.08 -2.48
N GLU A 31 6.73 16.20 -3.74
CA GLU A 31 6.43 15.07 -4.63
C GLU A 31 7.64 14.13 -4.84
N ASP A 32 8.86 14.64 -4.90
CA ASP A 32 10.07 13.81 -5.03
C ASP A 32 10.35 12.98 -3.77
N VAL A 33 10.10 13.55 -2.59
CA VAL A 33 10.18 12.85 -1.30
C VAL A 33 9.10 11.79 -1.20
N PHE A 34 7.84 12.16 -1.46
CA PHE A 34 6.72 11.22 -1.42
C PHE A 34 6.87 10.09 -2.44
N ARG A 35 7.42 10.38 -3.62
CA ARG A 35 7.74 9.36 -4.64
C ARG A 35 8.68 8.29 -4.10
N VAL A 36 9.78 8.66 -3.44
CA VAL A 36 10.71 7.68 -2.86
C VAL A 36 10.03 6.83 -1.81
N PHE A 37 9.23 7.47 -0.94
CA PHE A 37 8.46 6.79 0.11
C PHE A 37 7.48 5.76 -0.45
N ARG A 38 6.58 6.17 -1.35
CA ARG A 38 5.52 5.31 -1.88
C ARG A 38 6.07 4.15 -2.72
N LEU A 39 7.15 4.36 -3.48
CA LEU A 39 7.78 3.32 -4.28
C LEU A 39 8.40 2.22 -3.40
N THR A 40 8.99 2.60 -2.27
CA THR A 40 9.55 1.65 -1.29
C THR A 40 8.44 0.80 -0.66
N ASN A 41 7.26 1.40 -0.45
CA ASN A 41 6.05 0.74 0.04
C ASN A 41 5.26 -0.01 -1.06
N GLY A 42 5.79 -0.09 -2.30
CA GLY A 42 5.16 -0.84 -3.38
C GLY A 42 3.97 -0.16 -4.04
N ILE A 43 3.85 1.16 -3.93
CA ILE A 43 2.77 1.97 -4.52
C ILE A 43 3.33 2.78 -5.70
N TYR A 44 2.87 2.46 -6.91
CA TYR A 44 3.39 2.99 -8.17
C TYR A 44 2.36 3.81 -8.91
N GLY A 45 2.75 4.94 -9.49
CA GLY A 45 1.86 5.75 -10.32
C GLY A 45 1.54 5.04 -11.63
N GLN A 46 0.31 5.19 -12.11
CA GLN A 46 -0.09 4.68 -13.42
C GLN A 46 0.19 5.72 -14.52
N ARG A 47 0.45 5.23 -15.75
CA ARG A 47 0.71 6.09 -16.92
C ARG A 47 -0.49 6.94 -17.33
N GLN A 48 -1.70 6.51 -16.94
CA GLN A 48 -2.95 7.21 -17.20
C GLN A 48 -3.05 8.52 -16.41
N GLY A 49 -2.15 8.75 -15.45
CA GLY A 49 -2.15 9.92 -14.59
C GLY A 49 -3.25 9.81 -13.52
N GLY A 50 -3.47 10.91 -12.80
CA GLY A 50 -4.45 10.97 -11.72
C GLY A 50 -3.97 10.27 -10.44
N HIS A 51 -4.93 9.84 -9.63
CA HIS A 51 -4.68 9.24 -8.32
C HIS A 51 -4.59 7.71 -8.37
N ASP A 52 -4.85 7.09 -9.52
CA ASP A 52 -4.78 5.64 -9.69
C ASP A 52 -3.34 5.14 -9.51
N GLN A 53 -3.17 4.22 -8.56
CA GLN A 53 -1.89 3.59 -8.26
C GLN A 53 -1.95 2.09 -8.57
N MET A 54 -0.80 1.52 -8.95
CA MET A 54 -0.57 0.08 -8.93
C MET A 54 0.02 -0.31 -7.57
N VAL A 55 -0.52 -1.37 -6.98
CA VAL A 55 -0.09 -1.90 -5.67
C VAL A 55 0.66 -3.21 -5.87
N ARG A 56 1.88 -3.29 -5.35
CA ARG A 56 2.69 -4.51 -5.33
C ARG A 56 2.47 -5.27 -4.02
N VAL A 57 1.80 -6.42 -4.11
CA VAL A 57 1.61 -7.33 -2.98
C VAL A 57 2.81 -8.27 -2.83
N ARG A 58 3.40 -8.35 -1.63
CA ARG A 58 4.49 -9.28 -1.33
C ARG A 58 3.93 -10.66 -0.98
N ILE A 59 4.30 -11.67 -1.77
CA ILE A 59 3.90 -13.06 -1.54
C ILE A 59 5.18 -13.88 -1.33
N PRO A 60 5.54 -14.24 -0.09
CA PRO A 60 6.71 -15.06 0.19
C PRO A 60 6.67 -16.36 -0.62
N TYR A 61 7.72 -16.61 -1.39
CA TYR A 61 7.86 -17.80 -2.25
C TYR A 61 6.74 -17.98 -3.30
N GLY A 62 5.87 -16.99 -3.52
CA GLY A 62 4.75 -17.07 -4.47
C GLY A 62 3.60 -17.98 -4.04
N GLY A 63 3.58 -18.48 -2.80
CA GLY A 63 2.50 -19.34 -2.31
C GLY A 63 1.22 -18.57 -2.00
N VAL A 64 0.10 -18.96 -2.61
CA VAL A 64 -1.23 -18.35 -2.43
C VAL A 64 -2.28 -19.44 -2.32
N THR A 65 -3.16 -19.38 -1.31
CA THR A 65 -4.33 -20.28 -1.22
C THR A 65 -5.51 -19.75 -2.05
N PRO A 66 -6.49 -20.58 -2.45
CA PRO A 66 -7.69 -20.11 -3.14
C PRO A 66 -8.41 -18.98 -2.40
N GLU A 67 -8.51 -19.05 -1.07
CA GLU A 67 -9.17 -18.03 -0.25
C GLU A 67 -8.41 -16.71 -0.23
N GLN A 68 -7.07 -16.75 -0.31
CA GLN A 68 -6.24 -15.55 -0.45
C GLN A 68 -6.35 -14.94 -1.84
N LEU A 69 -6.51 -15.76 -2.88
CA LEU A 69 -6.75 -15.29 -4.24
C LEU A 69 -8.12 -14.60 -4.36
N ASP A 70 -9.16 -15.16 -3.74
CA ASP A 70 -10.47 -14.52 -3.63
C ASP A 70 -10.40 -13.18 -2.90
N LEU A 71 -9.51 -13.04 -1.90
CA LEU A 71 -9.30 -11.78 -1.20
C LEU A 71 -8.76 -10.68 -2.13
N PHE A 72 -7.90 -11.01 -3.09
CA PHE A 72 -7.42 -10.04 -4.08
C PHE A 72 -8.53 -9.53 -5.00
N ALA A 73 -9.58 -10.31 -5.25
CA ALA A 73 -10.70 -9.93 -6.09
C ALA A 73 -11.79 -9.13 -5.35
N ARG A 74 -11.67 -8.97 -4.03
CA ARG A 74 -12.67 -8.30 -3.20
C ARG A 74 -12.58 -6.77 -3.23
N ILE A 75 -11.40 -6.25 -3.54
CA ILE A 75 -11.06 -4.82 -3.54
C ILE A 75 -11.30 -4.27 -4.94
#